data_AF-A0A7V1JKP2-F1
#
_entry.id   AF-A0A7V1JKP2-F1
#
_cell.length_a   1.000
_cell.length_b   1.000
_cell.length_c   1.000
_cell.angle_alpha   90.00
_cell.angle_beta   90.00
_cell.angle_gamma   90.00
#
_symmetry.space_group_name_H-M   'P 1'
#
loop_
_entity.id
_entity.type
_entity.pdbx_description
1 polymer ?
#
loop_
_entity_poly.entity_id
_entity_poly.type
_entity_poly.pdbx_seq_one_letter_code
_entity_poly.pdbx_strand_id
1 'polypeptide(L)'
;MPDYISHIVLLPQGAGWEWYEAVRKYVLKYRVTVTQSADDAGSFHGLGHTITVVDIPSGWPGDIIAWLQENYPQAELDIIQIGTAEQLAVVLDERAETDDRYGERQEIRLYWPLEARAGISQRFGARPWEYRKWGFPGHEGTDFQAAEGMPVLACADGTVYSVDTDHADDPANYPYGNQVRIEHRVGRYIYRT
;
A
#
# COMPACT_ATOMS: atom_id res chain seq x y z
N MET A 1 9.27 30.65 7.74
CA MET A 1 8.00 30.01 7.36
C MET A 1 8.10 28.57 7.82
N PRO A 2 7.06 27.96 8.41
CA PRO A 2 7.10 26.50 8.62
C PRO A 2 7.35 25.84 7.25
N ASP A 3 8.15 24.78 7.23
CA ASP A 3 8.52 24.07 6.02
C ASP A 3 7.26 23.66 5.26
N TYR A 4 6.98 24.37 4.16
CA TYR A 4 5.81 24.09 3.34
C TYR A 4 6.08 22.81 2.55
N ILE A 5 5.42 21.71 2.95
CA ILE A 5 5.34 20.50 2.16
C ILE A 5 4.23 20.71 1.13
N SER A 6 4.61 20.80 -0.14
CA SER A 6 3.65 20.92 -1.23
C SER A 6 2.88 19.62 -1.40
N HIS A 7 1.56 19.74 -1.65
CA HIS A 7 0.69 18.61 -1.86
C HIS A 7 -0.14 18.81 -3.12
N ILE A 8 -0.13 17.81 -3.99
CA ILE A 8 -0.78 17.83 -5.30
C ILE A 8 -1.73 16.64 -5.41
N VAL A 9 -2.94 16.87 -5.91
CA VAL A 9 -3.83 15.82 -6.39
C VAL A 9 -3.65 15.69 -7.90
N LEU A 10 -3.22 14.51 -8.33
CA LEU A 10 -3.03 14.16 -9.73
C LEU A 10 -4.25 13.38 -10.21
N LEU A 11 -5.11 14.06 -10.98
CA LEU A 11 -6.28 13.48 -11.63
C LEU A 11 -5.90 12.75 -12.94
N PRO A 12 -6.66 11.72 -13.35
CA PRO A 12 -6.42 11.01 -14.61
C PRO A 12 -6.48 11.94 -15.83
N GLN A 13 -5.80 11.57 -16.91
CA GLN A 13 -5.80 12.37 -18.14
C GLN A 13 -7.20 12.43 -18.75
N GLY A 14 -7.66 13.63 -19.09
CA GLY A 14 -9.00 13.84 -19.65
C GLY A 14 -10.11 13.88 -18.61
N ALA A 15 -9.77 13.99 -17.32
CA ALA A 15 -10.74 14.17 -16.25
C ALA A 15 -11.64 15.39 -16.51
N GLY A 16 -12.95 15.15 -16.57
CA GLY A 16 -13.98 16.17 -16.71
C GLY A 16 -14.34 16.85 -15.38
N TRP A 17 -15.39 17.67 -15.41
CA TRP A 17 -15.83 18.47 -14.25
C TRP A 17 -16.22 17.62 -13.05
N GLU A 18 -16.75 16.42 -13.28
CA GLU A 18 -17.13 15.45 -12.26
C GLU A 18 -15.97 15.10 -11.31
N TRP A 19 -14.74 15.01 -11.82
CA TRP A 19 -13.55 14.75 -11.01
C TRP A 19 -13.16 15.97 -10.16
N TYR A 20 -13.32 17.18 -10.71
CA TYR A 20 -13.06 18.41 -9.96
C TYR A 20 -14.07 18.63 -8.84
N GLU A 21 -15.34 18.30 -9.06
CA GLU A 21 -16.35 18.29 -7.99
C GLU A 21 -16.03 17.22 -6.95
N ALA A 22 -15.59 16.02 -7.37
CA ALA A 22 -15.22 14.94 -6.45
C ALA A 22 -14.09 15.32 -5.50
N VAL A 23 -13.10 16.11 -5.95
CA VAL A 23 -11.98 16.55 -5.09
C VAL A 23 -12.27 17.85 -4.34
N ARG A 24 -13.37 18.55 -4.65
CA ARG A 24 -13.61 19.95 -4.22
C ARG A 24 -13.51 20.13 -2.71
N LYS A 25 -14.18 19.29 -1.93
CA LYS A 25 -14.19 19.39 -0.46
C LYS A 25 -12.79 19.20 0.12
N TYR A 26 -12.07 18.21 -0.39
CA TYR A 26 -10.70 17.90 0.00
C TYR A 26 -9.74 19.05 -0.35
N VAL A 27 -9.88 19.62 -1.54
CA VAL A 27 -9.09 20.79 -1.99
C VAL A 27 -9.35 22.00 -1.10
N LEU A 28 -10.60 22.29 -0.75
CA LEU A 28 -10.94 23.41 0.12
C LEU A 28 -10.42 23.21 1.55
N LYS A 29 -10.48 21.98 2.06
CA LYS A 29 -10.01 21.60 3.41
C LYS A 29 -8.49 21.73 3.54
N TYR A 30 -7.73 21.14 2.61
CA TYR A 30 -6.28 21.01 2.71
C TYR A 30 -5.48 22.00 1.85
N ARG A 31 -6.17 22.81 1.02
CA ARG A 31 -5.59 23.84 0.15
C ARG A 31 -4.52 23.29 -0.78
N VAL A 32 -4.82 22.17 -1.43
CA VAL A 32 -3.89 21.44 -2.30
C VAL A 32 -4.03 21.89 -3.75
N THR A 33 -2.97 21.70 -4.54
CA THR A 33 -3.00 21.94 -5.99
C THR A 33 -3.60 20.74 -6.70
N VAL A 34 -4.31 20.96 -7.81
CA VAL A 34 -4.86 19.89 -8.66
C VAL A 34 -4.26 20.02 -10.06
N THR A 35 -3.82 18.91 -10.64
CA THR A 35 -3.33 18.84 -12.03
C THR A 35 -3.72 17.51 -12.67
N GLN A 36 -3.65 17.45 -14.00
CA GLN A 36 -3.74 16.22 -14.80
C GLN A 36 -2.39 15.86 -15.45
N SER A 37 -1.37 16.70 -15.25
CA SER A 37 -0.03 16.52 -15.78
C SER A 37 0.85 15.86 -14.72
N ALA A 38 1.28 14.62 -15.00
CA ALA A 38 2.16 13.86 -14.11
C ALA A 38 3.54 14.52 -13.97
N ASP A 39 4.06 15.10 -15.07
CA ASP A 39 5.30 15.87 -15.05
C ASP A 39 5.19 17.12 -14.16
N ASP A 40 4.08 17.86 -14.24
CA ASP A 40 3.87 19.05 -13.40
C ASP A 40 3.70 18.68 -11.93
N ALA A 41 3.07 17.53 -11.65
CA ALA A 41 2.92 17.00 -10.30
C ALA A 41 4.29 16.62 -9.70
N GLY A 42 5.13 15.90 -10.46
CA GLY A 42 6.44 15.44 -9.99
C GLY A 42 7.51 16.53 -9.91
N SER A 43 7.44 17.53 -10.79
CA SER A 43 8.45 18.59 -10.89
C SER A 43 8.25 19.73 -9.88
N PHE A 44 7.24 19.66 -9.02
CA PHE A 44 6.89 20.75 -8.13
C PHE A 44 7.99 21.02 -7.08
N HIS A 45 8.43 22.27 -7.01
CA HIS A 45 9.57 22.67 -6.20
C HIS A 45 9.16 22.91 -4.72
N GLY A 46 9.68 22.05 -3.83
CA GLY A 46 9.58 22.17 -2.37
C GLY A 46 10.67 21.33 -1.68
N LEU A 47 10.85 21.49 -0.36
CA LEU A 47 11.79 20.66 0.44
C LEU A 47 11.37 19.17 0.48
N GLY A 48 10.10 18.92 0.20
CA GLY A 48 9.49 17.61 -0.04
C GLY A 48 8.10 17.86 -0.63
N HIS A 49 7.56 16.89 -1.37
CA HIS A 49 6.20 16.98 -1.89
C HIS A 49 5.51 15.63 -1.90
N THR A 50 4.20 15.68 -1.65
CA THR A 50 3.34 14.51 -1.75
C THR A 50 2.45 14.64 -2.98
N ILE A 51 2.24 13.54 -3.69
CA ILE A 51 1.29 13.43 -4.79
C ILE A 51 0.20 12.44 -4.39
N THR A 52 -1.03 12.92 -4.24
CA THR A 52 -2.21 12.05 -4.23
C THR A 52 -2.51 11.63 -5.66
N VAL A 53 -2.13 10.42 -6.03
CA VAL A 53 -2.32 9.84 -7.36
C VAL A 53 -3.69 9.18 -7.41
N VAL A 54 -4.56 9.69 -8.28
CA VAL A 54 -5.83 9.03 -8.61
C VAL A 54 -5.55 8.06 -9.75
N ASP A 55 -5.40 6.79 -9.39
CA ASP A 55 -5.11 5.70 -10.31
C ASP A 55 -6.40 4.97 -10.68
N ILE A 56 -6.76 5.03 -11.97
CA ILE A 56 -7.98 4.40 -12.49
C ILE A 56 -7.65 3.49 -13.66
N PRO A 57 -8.43 2.42 -13.89
CA PRO A 57 -8.25 1.56 -15.05
C PRO A 57 -8.22 2.38 -16.34
N SER A 58 -7.12 2.28 -17.10
CA SER A 58 -6.91 3.01 -18.35
C SER A 58 -6.94 4.54 -18.25
N GLY A 59 -6.79 5.12 -17.04
CA GLY A 59 -6.70 6.57 -16.84
C GLY A 59 -5.36 7.18 -17.22
N TRP A 60 -4.36 6.33 -17.47
CA TRP A 60 -2.98 6.69 -17.75
C TRP A 60 -2.43 5.87 -18.93
N PRO A 61 -1.48 6.40 -19.72
CA PRO A 61 -0.86 5.66 -20.83
C PRO A 61 -0.09 4.38 -20.42
N GLY A 62 0.14 4.17 -19.13
CA GLY A 62 0.85 3.03 -18.56
C GLY A 62 0.68 3.00 -17.04
N ASP A 63 1.58 2.30 -16.35
CA ASP A 63 1.64 2.30 -14.89
C ASP A 63 2.16 3.65 -14.38
N ILE A 64 1.23 4.53 -13.99
CA ILE A 64 1.55 5.86 -13.50
C ILE A 64 2.37 5.82 -12.21
N ILE A 65 2.16 4.81 -11.36
CA ILE A 65 2.84 4.70 -10.08
C ILE A 65 4.30 4.36 -10.32
N ALA A 66 4.56 3.34 -11.14
CA ALA A 66 5.92 2.97 -11.52
C ALA A 66 6.65 4.12 -12.22
N TRP A 67 5.98 4.81 -13.13
CA TRP A 67 6.55 5.96 -13.84
C TRP A 67 6.91 7.11 -12.89
N LEU A 68 6.03 7.46 -11.94
CA LEU A 68 6.32 8.52 -10.95
C LEU A 68 7.49 8.14 -10.04
N GLN A 69 7.56 6.88 -9.62
CA GLN A 69 8.66 6.38 -8.79
C GLN A 69 10.01 6.40 -9.51
N GLU A 70 10.02 6.09 -10.81
CA GLU A 70 11.22 6.12 -11.64
C GLU A 70 11.70 7.55 -11.93
N ASN A 71 10.78 8.45 -12.31
CA ASN A 71 11.12 9.80 -12.77
C ASN A 71 11.24 10.81 -11.62
N TYR A 72 10.52 10.59 -10.52
CA TYR A 72 10.47 11.49 -9.36
C TYR A 72 10.62 10.71 -8.04
N PRO A 73 11.75 10.03 -7.81
CA PRO A 73 11.95 9.14 -6.66
C PRO A 73 11.88 9.86 -5.29
N GLN A 74 12.05 11.19 -5.28
CA GLN A 74 11.89 12.02 -4.09
C GLN A 74 10.44 12.35 -3.74
N ALA A 75 9.48 12.09 -4.63
CA ALA A 75 8.07 12.36 -4.41
C ALA A 75 7.45 11.27 -3.52
N GLU A 76 6.74 11.68 -2.47
CA GLU A 76 5.95 10.75 -1.68
C GLU A 76 4.59 10.52 -2.37
N LEU A 77 4.19 9.26 -2.53
CA LEU A 77 2.93 8.93 -3.21
C LEU A 77 1.86 8.50 -2.19
N ASP A 78 0.70 9.15 -2.26
CA ASP A 78 -0.57 8.72 -1.66
C ASP A 78 -1.45 8.19 -2.80
N ILE A 79 -1.69 6.89 -2.84
CA ILE A 79 -2.31 6.25 -4.01
C ILE A 79 -3.76 5.93 -3.70
N ILE A 80 -4.67 6.39 -4.57
CA ILE A 80 -6.09 6.09 -4.52
C ILE A 80 -6.46 5.32 -5.78
N GLN A 81 -6.63 4.00 -5.64
CA GLN A 81 -7.09 3.12 -6.71
C GLN A 81 -8.61 3.00 -6.71
N ILE A 82 -9.26 3.56 -7.73
CA ILE A 82 -10.72 3.65 -7.87
C ILE A 82 -11.11 3.53 -9.34
N GLY A 83 -12.40 3.35 -9.63
CA GLY A 83 -12.91 3.29 -11.01
C GLY A 83 -13.67 4.53 -11.48
N THR A 84 -14.14 5.38 -10.57
CA THR A 84 -15.12 6.44 -10.87
C THR A 84 -14.93 7.69 -10.01
N ALA A 85 -15.38 8.85 -10.50
CA ALA A 85 -15.34 10.11 -9.75
C ALA A 85 -16.16 10.05 -8.46
N GLU A 86 -17.28 9.31 -8.46
CA GLU A 86 -18.12 9.10 -7.27
C GLU A 86 -17.36 8.34 -6.17
N GLN A 87 -16.61 7.30 -6.53
CA GLN A 87 -15.76 6.57 -5.58
C GLN A 87 -14.63 7.46 -5.04
N LEU A 88 -14.03 8.30 -5.89
CA LEU A 88 -13.04 9.27 -5.45
C LEU A 88 -13.64 10.25 -4.43
N ALA A 89 -14.84 10.77 -4.70
CA ALA A 89 -15.54 11.68 -3.80
C ALA A 89 -15.77 11.04 -2.42
N VAL A 90 -16.22 9.78 -2.37
CA VAL A 90 -16.40 9.04 -1.11
C VAL A 90 -15.09 8.99 -0.30
N VAL A 91 -13.99 8.57 -0.93
CA VAL A 91 -12.69 8.44 -0.25
C VAL A 91 -12.19 9.79 0.25
N LEU A 92 -12.22 10.82 -0.59
CA LEU A 92 -11.66 12.13 -0.25
C LEU A 92 -12.55 12.91 0.73
N ASP A 93 -13.87 12.72 0.68
CA ASP A 93 -14.79 13.32 1.63
C ASP A 93 -14.62 12.75 3.02
N GLU A 94 -14.48 11.42 3.15
CA GLU A 94 -14.19 10.76 4.42
C GLU A 94 -12.88 11.28 5.02
N ARG A 95 -11.82 11.36 4.20
CA ARG A 95 -10.52 11.93 4.60
C ARG A 95 -10.63 13.39 5.05
N ALA A 96 -11.45 14.19 4.39
CA ALA A 96 -11.66 15.59 4.77
C ALA A 96 -12.47 15.74 6.07
N GLU A 97 -13.45 14.86 6.30
CA GLU A 97 -14.31 14.84 7.49
C GLU A 97 -13.58 14.33 8.73
N THR A 98 -12.73 13.32 8.56
CA THR A 98 -11.99 12.67 9.65
C THR A 98 -10.64 13.33 9.95
N ASP A 99 -10.29 14.39 9.22
CA ASP A 99 -8.98 15.05 9.30
C ASP A 99 -7.81 14.09 9.03
N ASP A 100 -8.04 13.12 8.14
CA ASP A 100 -7.08 12.12 7.69
C ASP A 100 -6.60 12.45 6.29
N ARG A 101 -5.64 13.38 6.20
CA ARG A 101 -5.18 13.94 4.92
C ARG A 101 -4.78 12.85 3.93
N TYR A 102 -4.03 11.85 4.35
CA TYR A 102 -3.43 10.85 3.46
C TYR A 102 -4.00 9.43 3.64
N GLY A 103 -5.12 9.26 4.34
CA GLY A 103 -5.68 7.93 4.62
C GLY A 103 -4.82 7.10 5.60
N GLU A 104 -4.03 7.77 6.45
CA GLU A 104 -3.05 7.16 7.37
C GLU A 104 -3.69 6.68 8.66
N ARG A 105 -4.92 7.08 8.96
CA ARG A 105 -5.65 6.66 10.16
C ARG A 105 -6.45 5.37 9.94
N GLN A 106 -6.38 4.80 8.74
CA GLN A 106 -7.01 3.52 8.46
C GLN A 106 -6.29 2.40 9.24
N GLU A 107 -7.07 1.51 9.86
CA GLU A 107 -6.51 0.32 10.49
C GLU A 107 -6.33 -0.79 9.45
N ILE A 108 -5.14 -1.39 9.39
CA ILE A 108 -4.98 -2.64 8.64
C ILE A 108 -5.70 -3.77 9.40
N ARG A 109 -6.78 -4.28 8.81
CA ARG A 109 -7.50 -5.42 9.36
C ARG A 109 -6.91 -6.71 8.81
N LEU A 110 -6.31 -7.51 9.69
CA LEU A 110 -5.84 -8.84 9.34
C LEU A 110 -6.97 -9.87 9.48
N TYR A 111 -7.20 -10.60 8.40
CA TYR A 111 -8.04 -11.79 8.33
C TYR A 111 -7.23 -13.04 8.63
N TRP A 112 -7.94 -14.06 9.09
CA TRP A 112 -7.33 -15.36 9.35
C TRP A 112 -6.91 -16.03 8.03
N PRO A 113 -5.66 -16.49 7.86
CA PRO A 113 -5.13 -16.91 6.56
C PRO A 113 -5.54 -18.32 6.12
N LEU A 114 -6.31 -19.07 6.90
CA LEU A 114 -6.72 -20.44 6.58
C LEU A 114 -8.24 -20.58 6.55
N GLU A 115 -8.79 -21.43 5.68
CA GLU A 115 -10.24 -21.66 5.63
C GLU A 115 -10.80 -22.25 6.93
N ALA A 116 -10.02 -23.11 7.59
CA ALA A 116 -10.33 -23.63 8.91
C ALA A 116 -9.50 -22.90 9.98
N ARG A 117 -10.10 -22.66 11.16
CA ARG A 117 -9.36 -22.23 12.35
C ARG A 117 -8.53 -23.39 12.88
N ALA A 118 -7.41 -23.63 12.21
CA ALA A 118 -6.43 -24.59 12.67
C ALA A 118 -5.63 -24.02 13.86
N GLY A 119 -5.00 -24.91 14.63
CA GLY A 119 -4.24 -24.49 15.81
C GLY A 119 -3.01 -23.68 15.43
N ILE A 120 -2.73 -22.61 16.20
CA ILE A 120 -1.42 -21.95 16.18
C ILE A 120 -0.43 -22.90 16.87
N SER A 121 0.55 -23.41 16.14
CA SER A 121 1.58 -24.31 16.68
C SER A 121 2.74 -23.50 17.29
N GLN A 122 3.06 -22.33 16.74
CA GLN A 122 4.02 -21.37 17.30
C GLN A 122 3.57 -19.93 17.07
N ARG A 123 3.74 -19.09 18.09
CA ARG A 123 3.46 -17.65 18.02
C ARG A 123 4.71 -16.88 17.58
N PHE A 124 4.51 -15.65 17.14
CA PHE A 124 5.59 -14.68 17.00
C PHE A 124 6.41 -14.55 18.29
N GLY A 125 7.74 -14.50 18.14
CA GLY A 125 8.69 -14.42 19.25
C GLY A 125 8.84 -15.72 20.06
N ALA A 126 8.22 -16.82 19.64
CA ALA A 126 8.35 -18.09 20.34
C ALA A 126 9.80 -18.61 20.33
N ARG A 127 10.14 -19.38 21.38
CA ARG A 127 11.40 -20.15 21.53
C ARG A 127 12.69 -19.36 21.28
N PRO A 128 12.92 -18.20 21.93
CA PRO A 128 14.09 -17.34 21.68
C PRO A 128 15.44 -18.08 21.76
N TRP A 129 15.59 -19.08 22.63
CA TRP A 129 16.82 -19.87 22.76
C TRP A 129 17.12 -20.75 21.54
N GLU A 130 16.10 -21.23 20.82
CA GLU A 130 16.27 -22.03 19.59
C GLU A 130 16.72 -21.14 18.44
N TYR A 131 16.14 -19.94 18.32
CA TYR A 131 16.37 -19.04 17.20
C TYR A 131 17.65 -18.21 17.33
N ARG A 132 18.15 -17.99 18.56
CA ARG A 132 19.35 -17.18 18.82
C ARG A 132 20.60 -17.64 18.08
N LYS A 133 20.73 -18.93 17.80
CA LYS A 133 21.88 -19.48 17.05
C LYS A 133 21.96 -18.99 15.60
N TRP A 134 20.85 -18.46 15.07
CA TRP A 134 20.77 -17.81 13.76
C TRP A 134 20.64 -16.28 13.87
N GLY A 135 20.86 -15.70 15.05
CA GLY A 135 20.85 -14.24 15.26
C GLY A 135 19.47 -13.64 15.51
N PHE A 136 18.41 -14.44 15.52
CA PHE A 136 17.04 -13.93 15.72
C PHE A 136 16.65 -13.87 17.20
N PRO A 137 15.81 -12.88 17.61
CA PRO A 137 15.33 -12.76 18.98
C PRO A 137 14.26 -13.81 19.34
N GLY A 138 13.74 -14.56 18.36
CA GLY A 138 12.68 -15.56 18.49
C GLY A 138 12.13 -15.89 17.11
N HIS A 139 11.02 -16.63 17.06
CA HIS A 139 10.33 -16.93 15.81
C HIS A 139 9.83 -15.65 15.12
N GLU A 140 10.18 -15.44 13.85
CA GLU A 140 9.85 -14.20 13.11
C GLU A 140 8.43 -14.19 12.52
N GLY A 141 7.68 -15.29 12.65
CA GLY A 141 6.32 -15.44 12.13
C GLY A 141 5.35 -16.09 13.12
N THR A 142 4.19 -16.51 12.61
CA THR A 142 3.23 -17.34 13.34
C THR A 142 2.99 -18.60 12.53
N ASP A 143 3.21 -19.76 13.15
CA ASP A 143 3.01 -21.06 12.50
C ASP A 143 1.59 -21.55 12.74
N PHE A 144 0.94 -21.99 11.67
CA PHE A 144 -0.37 -22.61 11.72
C PHE A 144 -0.21 -24.08 11.32
N GLN A 145 -0.82 -24.97 12.09
CA GLN A 145 -0.91 -26.38 11.69
C GLN A 145 -1.94 -26.49 10.56
N ALA A 146 -1.57 -26.99 9.38
CA ALA A 146 -2.49 -27.19 8.27
C ALA A 146 -2.25 -28.56 7.62
N ALA A 147 -3.29 -29.11 6.99
CA ALA A 147 -3.15 -30.28 6.13
C ALA A 147 -2.49 -29.86 4.80
N GLU A 148 -1.72 -30.77 4.19
CA GLU A 148 -1.15 -30.54 2.86
C GLU A 148 -2.26 -30.21 1.84
N GLY A 149 -2.02 -29.21 0.99
CA GLY A 149 -2.99 -28.73 0.00
C GLY A 149 -4.11 -27.84 0.54
N MET A 150 -4.14 -27.53 1.84
CA MET A 150 -5.10 -26.57 2.40
C MET A 150 -4.87 -25.17 1.81
N PRO A 151 -5.92 -24.47 1.34
CA PRO A 151 -5.78 -23.11 0.83
C PRO A 151 -5.24 -22.14 1.88
N VAL A 152 -4.29 -21.30 1.45
CA VAL A 152 -3.79 -20.16 2.21
C VAL A 152 -4.32 -18.89 1.57
N LEU A 153 -4.98 -18.06 2.38
CA LEU A 153 -5.63 -16.82 1.97
C LEU A 153 -4.76 -15.62 2.38
N ALA A 154 -4.82 -14.54 1.60
CA ALA A 154 -4.20 -13.27 1.99
C ALA A 154 -4.85 -12.71 3.27
N CYS A 155 -4.03 -12.27 4.23
CA CYS A 155 -4.52 -11.69 5.48
C CYS A 155 -5.14 -10.30 5.27
N ALA A 156 -4.81 -9.58 4.21
CA ALA A 156 -5.34 -8.27 3.90
C ALA A 156 -5.22 -8.01 2.40
N ASP A 157 -5.97 -7.02 1.91
CA ASP A 157 -5.84 -6.54 0.54
C ASP A 157 -4.42 -6.07 0.26
N GLY A 158 -3.93 -6.32 -0.95
CA GLY A 158 -2.58 -5.97 -1.36
C GLY A 158 -2.22 -6.54 -2.72
N THR A 159 -0.97 -6.28 -3.12
CA THR A 159 -0.42 -6.72 -4.39
C THR A 159 0.71 -7.70 -4.17
N VAL A 160 0.67 -8.85 -4.85
CA VAL A 160 1.77 -9.81 -4.84
C VAL A 160 2.98 -9.16 -5.52
N TYR A 161 4.11 -9.05 -4.81
CA TYR A 161 5.34 -8.46 -5.35
C TYR A 161 6.48 -9.47 -5.51
N SER A 162 6.37 -10.65 -4.90
CA SER A 162 7.35 -11.72 -5.03
C SER A 162 6.69 -13.09 -4.83
N VAL A 163 7.06 -14.05 -5.67
CA VAL A 163 6.69 -15.46 -5.57
C VAL A 163 7.97 -16.26 -5.74
N ASP A 164 8.19 -17.21 -4.84
CA ASP A 164 9.32 -18.13 -4.87
C ASP A 164 8.80 -19.55 -4.66
N THR A 165 9.03 -20.40 -5.66
CA THR A 165 8.58 -21.79 -5.71
C THR A 165 9.72 -22.77 -5.99
N ASP A 166 10.96 -22.28 -6.04
CA ASP A 166 12.09 -23.01 -6.64
C ASP A 166 12.88 -23.81 -5.59
N HIS A 167 12.48 -23.72 -4.32
CA HIS A 167 13.25 -24.23 -3.19
C HIS A 167 12.45 -25.15 -2.26
N ALA A 168 11.44 -25.84 -2.80
CA ALA A 168 10.57 -26.75 -2.04
C ALA A 168 11.34 -27.84 -1.28
N ASP A 169 12.50 -28.29 -1.81
CA ASP A 169 13.25 -29.44 -1.31
C ASP A 169 14.62 -29.09 -0.66
N ASP A 170 14.90 -27.81 -0.38
CA ASP A 170 16.17 -27.37 0.26
C ASP A 170 15.94 -26.54 1.55
N PRO A 171 15.44 -27.17 2.63
CA PRO A 171 15.19 -26.48 3.89
C PRO A 171 16.47 -26.03 4.61
N ALA A 172 17.64 -26.51 4.20
CA ALA A 172 18.92 -26.15 4.82
C ALA A 172 19.37 -24.75 4.38
N ASN A 173 19.15 -24.40 3.11
CA ASN A 173 19.48 -23.08 2.57
C ASN A 173 18.25 -22.17 2.43
N TYR A 174 17.05 -22.74 2.31
CA TYR A 174 15.79 -22.03 2.11
C TYR A 174 14.75 -22.46 3.16
N PRO A 175 14.89 -22.00 4.40
CA PRO A 175 14.05 -22.46 5.52
C PRO A 175 12.56 -22.08 5.38
N TYR A 176 12.24 -21.14 4.49
CA TYR A 176 10.87 -20.71 4.20
C TYR A 176 10.16 -21.54 3.12
N GLY A 177 10.90 -22.35 2.35
CA GLY A 177 10.36 -23.12 1.22
C GLY A 177 9.62 -22.23 0.20
N ASN A 178 8.51 -22.73 -0.33
CA ASN A 178 7.67 -21.96 -1.25
C ASN A 178 6.97 -20.81 -0.51
N GLN A 179 7.06 -19.60 -1.05
CA GLN A 179 6.54 -18.39 -0.42
C GLN A 179 5.92 -17.42 -1.44
N VAL A 180 4.92 -16.69 -0.96
CA VAL A 180 4.30 -15.56 -1.65
C VAL A 180 4.41 -14.35 -0.73
N ARG A 181 4.88 -13.22 -1.27
CA ARG A 181 5.01 -11.96 -0.53
C ARG A 181 4.07 -10.91 -1.09
N ILE A 182 3.37 -10.24 -0.18
CA ILE A 182 2.33 -9.27 -0.49
C ILE A 182 2.72 -7.91 0.08
N GLU A 183 2.54 -6.87 -0.73
CA GLU A 183 2.65 -5.47 -0.33
C GLU A 183 1.26 -4.95 0.03
N HIS A 184 1.11 -4.45 1.25
CA HIS A 184 -0.11 -3.83 1.76
C HIS A 184 0.10 -2.33 1.91
N ARG A 185 -0.92 -1.53 1.56
CA ARG A 185 -0.87 -0.07 1.64
C ARG A 185 -1.92 0.46 2.60
N VAL A 186 -1.51 1.38 3.46
CA VAL A 186 -2.38 2.12 4.38
C VAL A 186 -2.00 3.59 4.26
N GLY A 187 -2.79 4.34 3.50
CA GLY A 187 -2.39 5.67 3.06
C GLY A 187 -1.04 5.61 2.33
N ARG A 188 -0.05 6.34 2.86
CA ARG A 188 1.33 6.36 2.31
C ARG A 188 2.23 5.26 2.87
N TYR A 189 1.80 4.54 3.90
CA TYR A 189 2.60 3.49 4.51
C TYR A 189 2.53 2.20 3.70
N ILE A 190 3.70 1.59 3.52
CA ILE A 190 3.88 0.33 2.80
C ILE A 190 4.33 -0.73 3.81
N TYR A 191 3.60 -1.83 3.88
CA TYR A 191 3.95 -3.01 4.68
C TYR A 191 4.23 -4.18 3.75
N ARG A 192 5.36 -4.85 3.94
CA ARG A 192 5.76 -6.02 3.13
C ARG A 192 5.97 -7.21 4.04
N THR A 193 5.47 -8.37 3.60
CA THR A 193 5.65 -9.68 4.25
C THR A 193 6.95 -10.34 3.82
#